data_AF-A0A7V1I084-F1
#
_entry.id   AF-A0A7V1I084-F1
#
_cell.length_a   1.000
_cell.length_b   1.000
_cell.length_c   1.000
_cell.angle_alpha   90.00
_cell.angle_beta   90.00
_cell.angle_gamma   90.00
#
_symmetry.space_group_name_H-M   'P 1'
#
loop_
_entity.id
_entity.type
_entity.pdbx_description
1 polymer ?
#
loop_
_entity_poly.entity_id
_entity_poly.type
_entity_poly.pdbx_seq_one_letter_code
_entity_poly.pdbx_strand_id
1 'polypeptide(L)'
;MSKFRKTLDRLLNKPADFTWNEAVRIFKHLGYDLDDSGGGADFSFINKEKGEYFAMPKPHTKGGKPAIKSHYIKEMIKHLKDHNYI
;
A
#
# COMPACT_ATOMS: atom_id res chain seq x y z
N MET A 1 -21.09 0.10 -4.38
CA MET A 1 -19.77 0.39 -3.78
C MET A 1 -18.73 0.60 -4.87
N SER A 2 -17.91 1.64 -4.77
CA SER A 2 -16.80 1.87 -5.71
C SER A 2 -15.72 0.78 -5.58
N LYS A 3 -14.95 0.56 -6.66
CA LYS A 3 -13.81 -0.40 -6.64
C LYS A 3 -12.78 -0.05 -5.55
N PHE A 4 -12.56 1.25 -5.32
CA PHE A 4 -11.72 1.76 -4.24
C PHE A 4 -12.24 1.31 -2.86
N ARG A 5 -13.52 1.58 -2.54
CA ARG A 5 -14.08 1.27 -1.22
C ARG A 5 -13.99 -0.23 -0.91
N LYS A 6 -14.29 -1.09 -1.90
CA LYS A 6 -14.15 -2.55 -1.74
C LYS A 6 -12.70 -2.97 -1.44
N THR A 7 -11.73 -2.33 -2.08
CA THR A 7 -10.30 -2.64 -1.87
C THR A 7 -9.83 -2.15 -0.51
N LEU A 8 -10.30 -0.96 -0.08
CA LEU A 8 -10.02 -0.39 1.23
C LEU A 8 -10.64 -1.24 2.36
N ASP A 9 -11.91 -1.61 2.25
CA ASP A 9 -12.57 -2.50 3.20
C ASP A 9 -11.83 -3.84 3.28
N ARG A 10 -11.31 -4.35 2.15
CA ARG A 10 -10.45 -5.54 2.14
C ARG A 10 -9.18 -5.30 2.93
N LEU A 11 -8.44 -4.22 2.69
CA LEU A 11 -7.23 -3.87 3.46
C LEU A 11 -7.51 -3.85 4.98
N LEU A 12 -8.62 -3.22 5.41
CA LEU A 12 -9.00 -3.12 6.82
C LEU A 12 -9.27 -4.47 7.49
N ASN A 13 -9.71 -5.47 6.71
CA ASN A 13 -9.89 -6.86 7.16
C ASN A 13 -8.57 -7.65 7.23
N LYS A 14 -7.43 -7.04 6.92
CA LYS A 14 -6.07 -7.63 7.02
C LYS A 14 -5.90 -8.98 6.30
N PRO A 15 -6.23 -9.08 5.00
CA PRO A 15 -6.20 -10.32 4.25
C PRO A 15 -4.77 -10.85 4.08
N ALA A 16 -4.60 -12.16 4.19
CA ALA A 16 -3.30 -12.80 4.03
C ALA A 16 -2.77 -12.79 2.58
N ASP A 17 -3.64 -12.59 1.61
CA ASP A 17 -3.35 -12.59 0.17
C ASP A 17 -3.41 -11.18 -0.46
N PHE A 18 -3.24 -10.13 0.35
CA PHE A 18 -3.25 -8.75 -0.14
C PHE A 18 -2.12 -8.52 -1.14
N THR A 19 -2.44 -8.02 -2.33
CA THR A 19 -1.45 -7.89 -3.41
C THR A 19 -0.86 -6.48 -3.51
N TRP A 20 0.34 -6.38 -4.11
CA TRP A 20 0.96 -5.10 -4.45
C TRP A 20 0.05 -4.18 -5.25
N ASN A 21 -0.65 -4.72 -6.24
CA ASN A 21 -1.53 -3.94 -7.10
C ASN A 21 -2.73 -3.35 -6.35
N GLU A 22 -3.20 -4.02 -5.30
CA GLU A 22 -4.26 -3.47 -4.43
C GLU A 22 -3.74 -2.31 -3.59
N ALA A 23 -2.53 -2.42 -3.03
CA ALA A 23 -1.87 -1.32 -2.33
C ALA A 23 -1.69 -0.09 -3.25
N VAL A 24 -1.12 -0.28 -4.44
CA VAL A 24 -0.92 0.79 -5.42
C VAL A 24 -2.24 1.48 -5.80
N ARG A 25 -3.33 0.71 -5.96
CA ARG A 25 -4.66 1.29 -6.26
C ARG A 25 -5.19 2.16 -5.13
N ILE A 26 -5.00 1.76 -3.87
CA ILE A 26 -5.40 2.57 -2.71
C ILE A 26 -4.57 3.86 -2.71
N PHE A 27 -3.24 3.75 -2.69
CA PHE A 27 -2.34 4.91 -2.63
C PHE A 27 -2.54 5.89 -3.78
N LYS A 28 -2.66 5.41 -5.03
CA LYS A 28 -2.97 6.29 -6.18
C LYS A 28 -4.29 7.02 -6.04
N HIS A 29 -5.33 6.37 -5.50
CA HIS A 29 -6.62 7.04 -5.27
C HIS A 29 -6.53 8.13 -4.19
N LEU A 30 -5.57 8.00 -3.27
CA LEU A 30 -5.31 8.95 -2.19
C LEU A 30 -4.33 10.09 -2.57
N GLY A 31 -3.90 10.14 -3.83
CA GLY A 31 -2.98 11.17 -4.35
C GLY A 31 -1.49 10.84 -4.21
N TYR A 32 -1.14 9.58 -3.94
CA TYR A 32 0.26 9.15 -3.90
C TYR A 32 0.73 8.68 -5.27
N ASP A 33 1.94 9.10 -5.61
CA ASP A 33 2.71 8.54 -6.70
C ASP A 33 3.60 7.41 -6.21
N LEU A 34 3.83 6.44 -7.10
CA LEU A 34 4.79 5.38 -6.85
C LEU A 34 6.16 5.85 -7.33
N ASP A 35 7.12 5.85 -6.44
CA ASP A 35 8.52 6.11 -6.71
C ASP A 35 9.34 4.82 -6.56
N ASP A 36 10.00 4.43 -7.65
CA ASP A 36 10.89 3.28 -7.77
C ASP A 36 12.37 3.71 -7.95
N SER A 37 12.66 5.00 -7.78
CA SER A 37 14.01 5.58 -7.96
C SER A 37 14.98 5.24 -6.83
N GLY A 38 14.47 4.79 -5.67
CA GLY A 38 15.30 4.32 -4.56
C GLY A 38 15.87 2.96 -4.90
N GLY A 39 17.13 2.88 -5.38
CA GLY A 39 17.79 1.67 -5.89
C GLY A 39 17.92 0.44 -4.96
N GLY A 40 17.10 0.30 -3.92
CA GLY A 40 16.87 -0.91 -3.14
C GLY A 40 15.55 -1.61 -3.52
N ALA A 41 15.31 -2.80 -2.99
CA ALA A 41 14.07 -3.56 -3.20
C ALA A 41 12.81 -2.91 -2.59
N ASP A 42 12.92 -1.66 -2.15
CA ASP A 42 11.94 -0.85 -1.45
C ASP A 42 11.30 0.14 -2.41
N PHE A 43 9.97 0.05 -2.53
CA PHE A 43 9.17 0.98 -3.31
C PHE A 43 8.57 2.01 -2.37
N SER A 44 8.56 3.27 -2.79
CA SER A 44 8.01 4.35 -1.98
C SER A 44 6.73 4.90 -2.60
N PHE A 45 5.73 5.15 -1.77
CA PHE A 45 4.55 5.93 -2.12
C PHE A 45 4.76 7.34 -1.60
N ILE A 46 4.69 8.34 -2.47
CA ILE A 46 4.94 9.74 -2.14
C ILE A 46 3.72 10.57 -2.50
N ASN A 47 3.13 11.24 -1.52
CA ASN A 47 2.15 12.29 -1.76
C ASN A 47 2.84 13.66 -1.66
N LYS A 48 3.18 14.23 -2.81
CA LYS A 48 3.91 15.51 -2.88
C LYS A 48 3.08 16.69 -2.39
N GLU A 49 1.76 16.64 -2.52
CA GLU A 49 0.88 17.74 -2.09
C GLU A 49 0.83 17.86 -0.57
N LYS A 50 0.86 16.72 0.13
CA LYS A 50 0.80 16.67 1.60
C LYS A 50 2.16 16.46 2.28
N GLY A 51 3.21 16.18 1.50
CA GLY A 51 4.54 15.86 2.03
C GLY A 51 4.60 14.51 2.76
N GLU A 52 3.70 13.59 2.42
CA GLU A 52 3.58 12.29 3.09
C GLU A 52 4.36 11.24 2.29
N TYR A 53 5.00 10.30 2.99
CA TYR A 53 5.67 9.18 2.35
C TYR A 53 5.39 7.88 3.09
N PHE A 54 5.29 6.79 2.34
CA PHE A 54 5.15 5.43 2.87
C PHE A 54 6.03 4.50 2.05
N ALA A 55 7.05 3.91 2.67
CA ALA A 55 7.98 3.00 2.00
C ALA A 55 7.69 1.55 2.38
N MET A 56 7.64 0.66 1.39
CA MET A 56 7.60 -0.77 1.63
C MET A 56 8.21 -1.56 0.45
N PRO A 57 8.90 -2.68 0.71
CA PRO A 57 9.39 -3.57 -0.32
C PRO A 57 8.25 -4.19 -1.10
N LYS A 58 8.46 -4.31 -2.41
CA LYS A 58 7.56 -5.08 -3.26
C LYS A 58 7.63 -6.54 -2.82
N PRO A 59 6.48 -7.21 -2.63
CA PRO A 59 6.47 -8.60 -2.21
C PRO A 59 7.22 -9.46 -3.25
N HIS A 60 8.24 -10.18 -2.78
CA HIS A 60 8.96 -11.19 -3.54
C HIS A 60 8.52 -12.57 -3.05
N THR A 61 7.98 -13.39 -3.95
CA THR A 61 7.70 -14.80 -3.68
C THR A 61 8.39 -15.67 -4.73
N LYS A 62 9.43 -16.40 -4.34
CA LYS A 62 9.87 -17.57 -5.11
C LYS A 62 8.84 -18.68 -4.90
N GLY A 63 7.93 -18.88 -5.86
CA GLY A 63 7.04 -20.05 -5.91
C GLY A 63 5.56 -19.84 -5.57
N GLY A 64 5.04 -18.61 -5.48
CA GLY A 64 3.62 -18.35 -5.20
C GLY A 64 3.17 -16.94 -5.62
N LYS A 65 1.88 -16.60 -5.45
CA LYS A 65 1.39 -15.23 -5.68
C LYS A 65 2.02 -14.26 -4.66
N PRO A 66 2.68 -13.18 -5.09
CA PRO A 66 3.34 -12.25 -4.16
C PRO A 66 2.30 -11.45 -3.37
N ALA A 67 2.13 -11.81 -2.11
CA ALA A 67 1.30 -11.10 -1.15
C ALA A 67 2.14 -10.24 -0.21
N ILE A 68 1.60 -9.08 0.16
CA ILE A 68 2.20 -8.15 1.12
C ILE A 68 2.21 -8.81 2.49
N LYS A 69 3.36 -8.76 3.18
CA LYS A 69 3.50 -9.32 4.53
C LYS A 69 2.54 -8.60 5.48
N SER A 70 1.99 -9.34 6.44
CA SER A 70 0.97 -8.84 7.37
C SER A 70 1.40 -7.62 8.20
N HIS A 71 2.70 -7.44 8.48
CA HIS A 71 3.19 -6.24 9.15
C HIS A 71 3.04 -4.99 8.26
N TYR A 72 3.38 -5.06 6.97
CA TYR A 72 3.17 -3.95 6.04
C TYR A 72 1.68 -3.60 5.89
N ILE A 73 0.78 -4.58 5.94
CA ILE A 73 -0.66 -4.32 5.97
C ILE A 73 -1.03 -3.50 7.22
N LYS A 74 -0.49 -3.85 8.39
CA LYS A 74 -0.74 -3.09 9.63
C LYS A 74 -0.15 -1.68 9.54
N GLU A 75 1.05 -1.53 8.98
CA GLU A 75 1.70 -0.24 8.78
C GLU A 75 0.94 0.64 7.80
N MET A 76 0.44 0.09 6.69
CA MET A 76 -0.45 0.80 5.77
C MET A 76 -1.69 1.32 6.50
N ILE A 77 -2.38 0.47 7.27
CA ILE A 77 -3.58 0.89 8.02
C ILE A 77 -3.23 1.99 9.04
N LYS A 78 -2.09 1.86 9.73
CA LYS A 78 -1.61 2.89 10.66
C LYS A 78 -1.35 4.21 9.94
N HIS A 79 -0.62 4.17 8.83
CA HIS A 79 -0.32 5.32 7.99
C HIS A 79 -1.59 6.04 7.53
N LEU A 80 -2.58 5.28 7.06
CA LEU A 80 -3.86 5.86 6.61
C LEU A 80 -4.64 6.53 7.75
N LYS A 81 -4.59 5.97 8.97
CA LYS A 81 -5.20 6.59 10.16
C LYS A 81 -4.47 7.85 10.59
N ASP A 82 -3.15 7.78 10.66
CA ASP A 82 -2.29 8.90 11.10
C ASP A 82 -2.47 10.14 10.20
N HIS A 83 -2.82 9.93 8.92
CA HIS A 83 -3.06 11.00 7.93
C HIS A 83 -4.56 11.25 7.62
N ASN A 84 -5.48 10.74 8.45
CA ASN A 84 -6.93 10.94 8.34
C ASN A 84 -7.56 10.53 6.99
N TYR A 85 -7.06 9.46 6.38
CA TYR A 85 -7.68 8.86 5.18
C TYR A 85 -8.81 7.87 5.53
N ILE A 86 -8.81 7.35 6.75
CA ILE A 86 -9.77 6.38 7.30
C ILE A 86 -10.04 6.61 8.77
#